data_AF-A0A5C8VAY7-F1
#
_entry.id   AF-A0A5C8VAY7-F1
#
_cell.length_a   1.000
_cell.length_b   1.000
_cell.length_c   1.000
_cell.angle_alpha   90.00
_cell.angle_beta   90.00
_cell.angle_gamma   90.00
#
_symmetry.space_group_name_H-M   'P 1'
#
loop_
_entity.id
_entity.type
_entity.pdbx_description
1 polymer ?
#
loop_
_entity_poly.entity_id
_entity_poly.type
_entity_poly.pdbx_seq_one_letter_code
_entity_poly.pdbx_strand_id
1 'polypeptide(L)'
;MAVARKRWSAKARLRIFLAHDGRCHVCSGRITAGEAWDLDHVIPLALYGDDEEHNLAPAHKKGCHAGKTAKADVPAIAKAKRREIAHVGASAPKRPIQSRGFAKAAPQRRASTPLTKQCNPPFNR
;
A
#
# COMPACT_ATOMS: atom_id res chain seq x y z
N MET A 1 -10.83 19.78 -0.43
CA MET A 1 -12.28 19.62 -0.18
C MET A 1 -12.56 18.14 -0.02
N ALA A 2 -13.07 17.69 1.13
CA ALA A 2 -13.46 16.29 1.28
C ALA A 2 -14.80 16.08 0.56
N VAL A 3 -14.79 15.36 -0.56
CA VAL A 3 -16.01 15.03 -1.31
C VAL A 3 -16.82 14.02 -0.50
N ALA A 4 -18.08 14.33 -0.21
CA ALA A 4 -18.98 13.41 0.46
C ALA A 4 -19.33 12.26 -0.49
N ARG A 5 -19.22 11.01 0.00
CA ARG A 5 -19.57 9.83 -0.81
C ARG A 5 -21.06 9.80 -1.12
N LYS A 6 -21.41 9.61 -2.39
CA LYS A 6 -22.77 9.48 -2.88
C LYS A 6 -23.39 8.17 -2.41
N ARG A 7 -24.68 8.22 -2.06
CA ARG A 7 -25.48 7.02 -1.86
C ARG A 7 -26.00 6.51 -3.20
N TRP A 8 -25.62 5.29 -3.56
CA TRP A 8 -26.06 4.66 -4.80
C TRP A 8 -27.42 4.00 -4.65
N SER A 9 -28.34 4.33 -5.54
CA SER A 9 -29.66 3.68 -5.60
C SER A 9 -29.52 2.21 -6.00
N ALA A 10 -30.50 1.38 -5.63
CA ALA A 10 -30.53 -0.03 -6.02
C ALA A 10 -30.45 -0.21 -7.54
N LYS A 11 -31.12 0.66 -8.31
CA LYS A 11 -31.08 0.66 -9.78
C LYS A 11 -29.67 0.93 -10.32
N ALA A 12 -28.95 1.89 -9.73
CA ALA A 12 -27.58 2.19 -10.14
C ALA A 12 -26.62 1.04 -9.79
N ARG A 13 -26.76 0.46 -8.59
CA ARG A 13 -26.00 -0.74 -8.18
C ARG A 13 -26.20 -1.89 -9.16
N LEU A 14 -27.44 -2.15 -9.56
CA LEU A 14 -27.75 -3.20 -10.54
C LEU A 14 -27.13 -2.91 -11.91
N ARG A 15 -27.21 -1.65 -12.38
CA ARG A 15 -26.61 -1.25 -13.66
C ARG A 15 -25.11 -1.50 -13.69
N ILE A 16 -24.39 -1.08 -12.65
CA ILE A 16 -22.94 -1.29 -12.52
C ILE A 16 -22.64 -2.79 -12.45
N PHE A 17 -23.39 -3.54 -11.66
CA PHE A 17 -23.20 -4.99 -11.57
C PHE A 17 -23.33 -5.69 -12.92
N LEU A 18 -24.35 -5.35 -13.71
CA LEU A 18 -24.55 -5.89 -15.06
C LEU A 18 -23.47 -5.44 -16.04
N ALA A 19 -23.03 -4.18 -15.96
CA ALA A 19 -21.95 -3.65 -16.80
C ALA A 19 -20.61 -4.39 -16.59
N HIS A 20 -20.41 -4.98 -15.42
CA HIS A 20 -19.23 -5.80 -15.09
C HIS A 20 -19.48 -7.31 -15.18
N ASP A 21 -20.53 -7.76 -15.88
CA ASP A 21 -20.91 -9.17 -16.04
C ASP A 21 -21.06 -9.93 -14.70
N GLY A 22 -21.40 -9.21 -13.62
CA GLY A 22 -21.46 -9.77 -12.27
C GLY A 22 -20.12 -10.31 -11.76
N ARG A 23 -18.99 -9.81 -12.25
CA ARG A 23 -17.65 -10.25 -11.85
C ARG A 23 -17.00 -9.29 -10.88
N CYS A 24 -16.39 -9.84 -9.84
CA CYS A 24 -15.56 -9.06 -8.93
C CYS A 24 -14.32 -8.53 -9.65
N HIS A 25 -14.09 -7.22 -9.62
CA HIS A 25 -12.92 -6.63 -10.30
C HIS A 25 -11.57 -6.94 -9.63
N VAL A 26 -11.57 -7.40 -8.37
CA VAL A 26 -10.35 -7.73 -7.62
C VAL A 26 -9.85 -9.14 -7.92
N CYS A 27 -10.74 -10.15 -7.90
CA CYS A 27 -10.37 -11.55 -8.13
C CYS A 27 -10.82 -12.08 -9.49
N SER A 28 -11.53 -11.29 -10.30
CA SER A 28 -12.14 -11.68 -11.57
C SER A 28 -13.19 -12.80 -11.51
N GLY A 29 -13.49 -13.33 -10.32
CA GLY A 29 -14.50 -14.35 -10.08
C GLY A 29 -15.93 -13.82 -10.24
N ARG A 30 -16.85 -14.68 -10.69
CA ARG A 30 -18.29 -14.36 -10.73
C ARG A 30 -18.86 -14.33 -9.32
N ILE A 31 -19.63 -13.29 -9.04
CA ILE A 31 -20.40 -13.14 -7.80
C ILE A 31 -21.70 -13.93 -7.97
N THR A 32 -21.90 -14.95 -7.14
CA THR A 32 -23.10 -15.81 -7.24
C THR A 32 -24.28 -15.21 -6.48
N ALA A 33 -25.49 -15.66 -6.81
CA ALA A 33 -26.71 -15.20 -6.14
C ALA A 33 -26.68 -15.59 -4.66
N GLY A 34 -26.78 -14.61 -3.76
CA GLY A 34 -26.69 -14.80 -2.31
C GLY A 34 -25.34 -14.41 -1.70
N GLU A 35 -24.30 -14.21 -2.51
CA GLU A 35 -23.02 -13.70 -2.01
C GLU A 35 -23.09 -12.20 -1.72
N ALA A 36 -22.48 -11.80 -0.60
CA ALA A 36 -22.41 -10.40 -0.21
C ALA A 36 -21.33 -9.65 -1.03
N TRP A 37 -21.72 -8.57 -1.69
CA TRP A 37 -20.84 -7.72 -2.48
C TRP A 37 -21.13 -6.23 -2.26
N ASP A 38 -20.09 -5.42 -2.43
CA ASP A 38 -20.16 -3.96 -2.33
C ASP A 38 -19.66 -3.32 -3.64
N LEU A 39 -20.04 -2.06 -3.85
CA LEU A 39 -19.42 -1.23 -4.89
C LEU A 39 -18.14 -0.65 -4.32
N ASP A 40 -17.05 -0.84 -5.05
CA ASP A 40 -15.72 -0.40 -4.66
C ASP A 40 -15.16 0.54 -5.72
N HIS A 41 -14.44 1.57 -5.26
CA HIS A 41 -13.79 2.54 -6.13
C HIS A 41 -12.52 1.95 -6.71
N VAL A 42 -12.44 1.75 -8.03
CA VAL A 42 -11.24 1.21 -8.69
C VAL A 42 -10.01 2.05 -8.32
N ILE A 43 -10.15 3.37 -8.41
CA ILE A 43 -9.20 4.35 -7.89
C ILE A 43 -9.80 4.99 -6.63
N PRO A 44 -9.14 4.92 -5.47
CA PRO A 44 -9.66 5.53 -4.24
C PRO A 44 -9.83 7.05 -4.36
N LEU A 45 -10.92 7.59 -3.78
CA LEU A 45 -11.20 9.03 -3.70
C LEU A 45 -10.03 9.87 -3.16
N ALA A 46 -9.33 9.34 -2.16
CA ALA A 46 -8.18 10.03 -1.56
C ALA A 46 -6.92 10.04 -2.44
N LEU A 47 -6.95 9.33 -3.57
CA LEU A 47 -5.91 9.32 -4.60
C LEU A 47 -6.46 9.87 -5.93
N TYR A 48 -7.33 10.89 -5.85
CA TYR A 48 -7.94 11.55 -7.00
C TYR A 48 -8.86 10.65 -7.84
N GLY A 49 -9.41 9.59 -7.26
CA GLY A 49 -10.50 8.84 -7.89
C GLY A 49 -11.81 9.62 -7.82
N ASP A 50 -12.62 9.53 -8.86
CA ASP A 50 -13.95 10.15 -8.91
C ASP A 50 -15.01 9.27 -8.22
N ASP A 51 -16.08 9.89 -7.72
CA ASP A 51 -17.24 9.17 -7.15
C ASP A 51 -18.33 8.94 -8.21
N GLU A 52 -17.89 8.58 -9.42
CA GLU A 52 -18.74 8.39 -10.60
C GLU A 52 -18.84 6.92 -10.98
N GLU A 53 -19.90 6.56 -11.72
CA GLU A 53 -20.21 5.15 -12.07
C GLU A 53 -19.04 4.44 -12.78
N HIS A 54 -18.26 5.17 -13.59
CA HIS A 54 -17.13 4.61 -14.34
C HIS A 54 -15.97 4.16 -13.44
N ASN A 55 -15.86 4.71 -12.24
CA ASN A 55 -14.82 4.36 -11.27
C ASN A 55 -15.32 3.35 -10.22
N LEU A 56 -16.55 2.86 -10.35
CA LEU A 56 -17.14 1.91 -9.42
C LEU A 56 -17.26 0.54 -10.05
N ALA A 57 -16.78 -0.47 -9.33
CA ALA A 57 -16.87 -1.85 -9.76
C ALA A 57 -17.36 -2.75 -8.61
N PRO A 58 -18.10 -3.82 -8.90
CA PRO A 58 -18.53 -4.76 -7.87
C PRO A 58 -17.32 -5.54 -7.32
N ALA A 59 -17.34 -5.80 -6.01
CA ALA A 59 -16.36 -6.61 -5.33
C ALA A 59 -16.98 -7.47 -4.22
N HIS A 60 -16.46 -8.67 -4.01
CA HIS A 60 -16.85 -9.49 -2.85
C HIS A 60 -16.57 -8.71 -1.56
N LYS A 61 -17.59 -8.61 -0.71
CA LYS A 61 -17.51 -7.84 0.54
C LYS A 61 -16.45 -8.42 1.47
N LYS A 62 -16.49 -9.74 1.67
CA LYS A 62 -15.50 -10.49 2.45
C LYS A 62 -14.33 -10.87 1.55
N GLY A 63 -13.10 -10.72 2.05
CA GLY A 63 -11.88 -11.10 1.35
C GLY A 63 -11.39 -10.04 0.36
N CYS A 64 -12.14 -9.77 -0.72
CA CYS A 64 -11.69 -8.91 -1.81
C CYS A 64 -11.73 -7.42 -1.46
N HIS A 65 -12.91 -6.86 -1.20
CA HIS A 65 -13.08 -5.43 -0.91
C HIS A 65 -12.34 -5.01 0.36
N ALA A 66 -12.52 -5.77 1.45
CA ALA A 66 -11.80 -5.53 2.70
C ALA A 66 -10.28 -5.71 2.53
N GLY A 67 -9.85 -6.72 1.77
CA GLY A 67 -8.44 -7.00 1.51
C GLY A 67 -7.76 -5.90 0.70
N LYS A 68 -8.42 -5.40 -0.36
CA LYS A 68 -7.92 -4.28 -1.17
C LYS A 68 -7.82 -3.00 -0.34
N THR A 69 -8.88 -2.67 0.40
CA THR A 69 -8.88 -1.50 1.31
C THR A 69 -7.69 -1.56 2.27
N ALA A 70 -7.51 -2.69 2.96
CA ALA A 70 -6.47 -2.83 3.99
C ALA A 70 -5.04 -2.93 3.43
N LYS A 71 -4.84 -3.67 2.33
CA LYS A 71 -3.50 -4.01 1.83
C LYS A 71 -2.98 -3.07 0.74
N ALA A 72 -3.86 -2.43 -0.02
CA ALA A 72 -3.47 -1.59 -1.15
C ALA A 72 -3.84 -0.13 -0.91
N ASP A 73 -5.12 0.16 -0.67
CA ASP A 73 -5.62 1.54 -0.71
C ASP A 73 -5.13 2.36 0.48
N VAL A 74 -5.32 1.87 1.71
CA VAL A 74 -4.89 2.58 2.93
C VAL A 74 -3.36 2.83 2.93
N PRO A 75 -2.49 1.85 2.61
CA PRO A 75 -1.06 2.08 2.48
C PRO A 75 -0.69 3.10 1.40
N ALA A 76 -1.34 3.05 0.23
CA ALA A 76 -1.09 3.99 -0.87
C ALA A 76 -1.50 5.42 -0.49
N ILE A 77 -2.68 5.60 0.11
CA ILE A 77 -3.16 6.89 0.63
C ILE A 77 -2.19 7.45 1.68
N ALA A 78 -1.76 6.62 2.64
CA ALA A 78 -0.82 7.05 3.66
C ALA A 78 0.52 7.48 3.06
N LYS A 79 0.99 6.78 2.02
CA LYS A 79 2.22 7.15 1.28
C LYS A 79 2.05 8.48 0.54
N ALA A 80 0.93 8.69 -0.13
CA ALA A 80 0.64 9.96 -0.83
C ALA A 80 0.63 11.13 0.15
N LYS A 81 -0.08 11.00 1.29
CA LYS A 81 -0.10 12.02 2.35
C LYS A 81 1.29 12.34 2.89
N ARG A 82 2.13 11.33 3.14
CA ARG A 82 3.52 11.55 3.59
C ARG A 82 4.35 12.31 2.55
N ARG A 83 4.16 12.01 1.26
CA ARG A 83 4.86 12.72 0.16
C ARG A 83 4.42 14.17 0.07
N GLU A 84 3.13 14.44 0.19
CA GLU A 84 2.58 15.80 0.21
C GLU A 84 3.14 16.61 1.39
N ILE A 85 3.14 16.05 2.60
CA ILE A 85 3.73 16.66 3.80
C ILE A 85 5.22 16.97 3.60
N ALA A 86 5.97 16.06 2.97
CA ALA A 86 7.39 16.27 2.67
C ALA A 86 7.59 17.37 1.61
N HIS A 87 6.76 17.39 0.57
CA HIS A 87 6.85 18.35 -0.53
C HIS A 87 6.58 19.78 -0.06
N VAL A 88 5.56 19.99 0.78
CA VAL A 88 5.22 21.30 1.33
C VAL A 88 6.17 21.72 2.47
N GLY A 89 7.05 20.82 2.93
CA GLY A 89 7.96 21.09 4.04
C GLY A 89 7.28 21.09 5.43
N ALA A 90 6.02 20.66 5.52
CA ALA A 90 5.26 20.56 6.78
C ALA A 90 5.64 19.33 7.63
N SER A 91 6.81 18.74 7.38
CA SER A 91 7.29 17.55 8.09
C SER A 91 7.72 17.91 9.50
N ALA A 92 7.19 17.21 10.50
CA ALA A 92 7.57 17.42 11.89
C ALA A 92 9.07 17.16 12.10
N PRO A 93 9.75 17.93 12.97
CA PRO A 93 11.16 17.71 13.28
C PRO A 93 11.37 16.32 13.89
N LYS A 94 12.49 15.69 13.54
CA LYS A 94 12.86 14.38 14.10
C LYS A 94 13.14 14.52 15.58
N ARG A 95 12.44 13.76 16.42
CA ARG A 95 12.70 13.70 17.86
C ARG A 95 13.88 12.74 18.11
N PRO A 96 14.83 13.08 18.98
CA PRO A 96 15.91 12.16 19.36
C PRO A 96 15.31 10.94 20.06
N ILE A 97 15.83 9.75 19.72
CA ILE A 97 15.41 8.49 20.34
C ILE A 97 15.80 8.54 21.82
N GLN A 98 14.83 8.37 22.71
CA GLN A 98 15.03 8.42 24.18
C GLN A 98 15.50 7.07 24.76
N SER A 99 16.14 6.22 23.96
CA SER A 99 16.61 4.90 24.40
C SER A 99 18.05 4.97 24.91
N ARG A 100 18.46 3.95 25.67
CA ARG A 100 19.88 3.71 25.95
C ARG A 100 20.63 3.63 24.62
N GLY A 101 21.77 4.32 24.51
CA GLY A 101 22.64 4.22 23.34
C GLY A 101 23.12 2.78 23.11
N PHE A 102 23.63 2.50 21.92
CA PHE A 102 24.24 1.22 21.62
C PHE A 102 25.43 0.97 22.56
N ALA A 103 25.56 -0.25 23.07
CA ALA A 103 26.74 -0.64 23.83
C ALA A 103 27.97 -0.49 22.94
N LYS A 104 29.08 0.04 23.49
CA LYS A 104 30.34 0.12 22.75
C LYS A 104 30.76 -1.30 22.35
N ALA A 105 30.91 -1.53 21.06
CA ALA A 105 31.49 -2.77 20.56
C ALA A 105 32.98 -2.84 20.95
N ALA A 106 33.50 -4.06 21.12
CA ALA A 106 34.93 -4.26 21.28
C ALA A 106 35.68 -3.70 20.05
N PRO A 107 36.88 -3.12 20.21
CA PRO A 107 37.63 -2.56 19.11
C PRO A 107 37.93 -3.62 18.06
N GLN A 108 37.65 -3.34 16.79
CA GLN A 108 38.00 -4.22 15.68
C GLN A 108 39.52 -4.21 15.48
N ARG A 109 40.20 -5.20 16.04
CA ARG A 109 41.65 -5.42 15.91
C ARG A 109 42.04 -6.02 14.54
N ARG A 110 41.34 -5.67 13.45
CA ARG A 110 41.48 -6.31 12.13
C ARG A 110 42.89 -6.18 11.53
N ALA A 111 43.60 -5.09 11.81
CA ALA A 111 44.96 -4.88 11.33
C ALA A 111 46.00 -5.75 12.05
N SER A 112 45.76 -6.08 13.33
CA SER A 112 46.65 -6.91 14.14
C SER A 112 46.24 -8.39 14.20
N THR A 113 45.04 -8.73 13.71
CA THR A 113 44.62 -10.13 13.58
C THR A 113 45.39 -10.79 12.44
N PRO A 114 45.94 -12.00 12.65
CA PRO A 114 46.64 -12.73 11.60
C PRO A 114 45.73 -12.96 10.41
N LEU A 115 46.25 -12.76 9.20
CA LEU A 115 45.52 -13.00 7.96
C LEU A 115 45.12 -14.47 7.90
N THR A 116 43.82 -14.75 7.88
CA THR A 116 43.28 -16.11 7.71
C THR A 116 43.34 -16.60 6.27
N LYS A 117 43.42 -15.67 5.31
CA LYS A 117 43.60 -15.98 3.89
C LYS A 117 45.07 -15.83 3.55
N GLN A 118 45.66 -16.89 2.99
CA GLN A 118 47.02 -16.83 2.44
C GLN A 118 47.05 -15.84 1.27
N CYS A 119 47.98 -14.89 1.32
CA CYS A 119 48.26 -14.02 0.19
C CYS A 119 48.89 -14.89 -0.91
N ASN A 120 48.38 -14.80 -2.15
CA ASN A 120 49.05 -15.46 -3.27
C ASN A 120 50.46 -14.90 -3.43
N PRO A 121 51.46 -15.74 -3.75
CA PRO A 121 52.84 -15.30 -3.94
C PRO A 121 52.93 -14.29 -5.09
N PRO A 122 53.90 -13.36 -5.04
CA PRO A 122 54.10 -12.42 -6.14
C PRO A 122 54.45 -13.18 -7.42
N PHE A 123 53.82 -12.78 -8.53
CA PHE A 123 54.15 -13.29 -9.85
C PHE A 123 55.59 -12.88 -10.19
N ASN A 124 56.50 -13.85 -10.28
CA ASN A 124 57.83 -13.64 -10.84
C ASN A 124 57.70 -13.30 -12.33
N ARG A 125 58.35 -12.21 -12.74
CA ARG A 125 58.37 -11.69 -14.12
C ARG A 125 59.43 -12.38 -14.96
#